data_AF-A0A966MSB0-F1
#
_entry.id   AF-A0A966MSB0-F1
#
_cell.length_a   1.000
_cell.length_b   1.000
_cell.length_c   1.000
_cell.angle_alpha   90.00
_cell.angle_beta   90.00
_cell.angle_gamma   90.00
#
_symmetry.space_group_name_H-M   'P 1'
#
loop_
_entity.id
_entity.type
_entity.pdbx_description
1 polymer ?
#
loop_
_entity_poly.entity_id
_entity_poly.type
_entity_poly.pdbx_seq_one_letter_code
_entity_poly.pdbx_strand_id
1 'polypeptide(L)' 'MRIDSEPSLDPGDYEFSHIVRVRFSETDAMGIVHHSRYLPYMEEARVEYLRHIGHPYHEIRDAGV' A
#
# COMPACT_ATOMS: atom_id res chain seq x y z
N MET A 1 21.25 1.41 17.97
CA MET A 1 20.59 0.11 17.75
C MET A 1 20.07 0.12 16.32
N ARG A 2 20.76 -0.55 15.39
CA ARG A 2 20.21 -0.81 14.06
C ARG A 2 19.19 -1.93 14.24
N ILE A 3 17.95 -1.70 13.83
CA ILE A 3 16.96 -2.77 13.73
C ILE A 3 17.29 -3.44 12.41
N ASP A 4 18.03 -4.54 12.48
CA ASP A 4 18.20 -5.46 11.35
C ASP A 4 16.92 -6.31 11.29
N SER A 5 15.85 -5.73 10.75
CA SER A 5 14.64 -6.47 10.42
C SER A 5 14.54 -6.53 8.91
N GLU A 6 14.96 -7.66 8.32
CA GLU A 6 14.53 -7.98 6.98
C GLU A 6 13.04 -8.32 7.06
N PRO A 7 12.15 -7.54 6.43
CA PRO A 7 10.73 -7.88 6.40
C PRO A 7 10.54 -9.17 5.61
N SER A 8 9.58 -10.00 6.01
CA SER A 8 9.19 -11.14 5.19
C SER A 8 8.67 -10.67 3.82
N LEU A 9 8.95 -11.46 2.79
CA LEU A 9 8.40 -11.26 1.45
C LEU A 9 7.10 -12.05 1.23
N ASP A 10 6.70 -12.91 2.18
CA ASP A 10 5.44 -13.64 2.11
C ASP A 10 4.30 -12.77 2.69
N PRO A 11 3.29 -12.40 1.89
CA PRO A 11 2.13 -11.67 2.40
C PRO A 11 1.36 -12.41 3.50
N GLY A 12 1.47 -13.74 3.57
CA GLY A 12 0.83 -14.57 4.59
C GLY A 12 1.40 -14.39 6.01
N ASP A 13 2.60 -13.81 6.13
CA ASP A 13 3.22 -13.52 7.43
C ASP A 13 2.66 -12.24 8.08
N TYR A 14 1.79 -11.52 7.38
CA TYR A 14 1.18 -10.27 7.83
C TYR A 14 -0.32 -10.43 8.09
N GLU A 15 -0.80 -9.78 9.15
CA GLU A 15 -2.23 -9.77 9.50
C GLU A 15 -3.10 -9.08 8.42
N PHE A 16 -2.49 -8.18 7.65
CA PHE A 16 -3.11 -7.48 6.54
C PHE A 16 -2.19 -7.47 5.30
N SER A 17 -2.75 -7.72 4.13
CA SER A 17 -2.09 -7.53 2.84
C SER A 17 -3.07 -6.96 1.80
N HIS A 18 -2.56 -6.14 0.88
CA HIS A 18 -3.35 -5.53 -0.20
C HIS A 18 -2.71 -5.80 -1.55
N ILE A 19 -3.43 -6.47 -2.45
CA ILE A 19 -2.93 -6.83 -3.78
C ILE A 19 -3.32 -5.74 -4.78
N VAL A 20 -2.30 -5.06 -5.32
CA VAL A 20 -2.49 -4.07 -6.37
C VAL A 20 -2.22 -4.69 -7.74
N ARG A 21 -3.20 -4.60 -8.65
CA ARG A 21 -2.99 -4.95 -10.05
C ARG A 21 -2.32 -3.78 -10.78
N VAL A 22 -1.08 -4.00 -11.22
CA VAL A 22 -0.35 -3.06 -12.08
C VAL A 22 -1.05 -2.94 -13.43
N ARG A 23 -1.39 -1.71 -13.84
CA ARG A 23 -1.93 -1.42 -15.17
C ARG A 23 -0.80 -1.07 -16.13
N PHE A 24 -1.00 -1.31 -17.42
CA PHE A 24 0.00 -1.00 -18.45
C PHE A 24 0.44 0.49 -18.43
N SER A 25 -0.50 1.41 -18.20
CA SER A 25 -0.24 2.85 -18.08
C SER A 25 0.64 3.25 -16.88
N GLU A 26 0.88 2.33 -15.95
CA GLU A 26 1.69 2.55 -14.75
C GLU A 26 3.13 2.04 -14.92
N THR A 27 3.42 1.45 -16.08
CA THR A 27 4.76 1.00 -16.47
C THR A 27 5.48 2.04 -17.31
N ASP A 28 6.80 2.01 -17.34
CA ASP A 28 7.63 2.86 -18.19
C ASP A 28 8.30 2.08 -19.33
N ALA A 29 9.14 2.77 -20.13
CA ALA A 29 9.84 2.18 -21.27
C ALA A 29 10.80 1.03 -20.89
N MET A 30 11.11 0.84 -19.61
CA MET A 30 11.94 -0.26 -19.11
C MET A 30 11.11 -1.52 -18.80
N GLY A 31 9.78 -1.47 -18.94
CA GLY A 31 8.90 -2.61 -18.73
C GLY A 31 8.65 -2.95 -17.25
N ILE A 32 8.95 -2.03 -16.35
CA ILE A 32 8.68 -2.15 -14.91
C ILE A 32 7.71 -1.06 -14.46
N VAL A 33 7.21 -1.18 -13.23
CA VAL A 33 6.43 -0.12 -12.59
C VAL A 33 7.27 1.15 -12.51
N HIS A 34 6.74 2.26 -13.01
CA HIS A 34 7.41 3.55 -12.91
C HIS A 34 7.44 4.00 -11.44
N HIS A 35 8.58 4.52 -10.96
CA HIS A 35 8.78 4.88 -9.55
C HIS A 35 7.76 5.89 -8.99
N SER A 36 7.15 6.73 -9.85
CA SER A 36 6.07 7.64 -9.42
C SER A 36 4.80 6.93 -8.93
N ARG A 37 4.67 5.62 -9.20
CA ARG A 37 3.50 4.81 -8.83
C ARG A 37 3.62 4.17 -7.45
N TYR A 38 4.80 4.18 -6.83
CA TYR A 38 5.00 3.57 -5.52
C TYR A 38 4.17 4.24 -4.42
N LEU A 39 4.18 5.58 -4.35
CA LEU A 39 3.38 6.30 -3.35
C LEU A 39 1.86 6.10 -3.56
N PRO A 40 1.30 6.19 -4.78
CA PRO A 40 -0.09 5.81 -5.03
C PRO A 40 -0.46 4.41 -4.54
N TYR A 41 0.40 3.40 -4.74
CA TYR A 41 0.13 2.05 -4.25
C TYR A 41 0.17 1.96 -2.72
N MET A 42 1.11 2.67 -2.08
CA MET A 42 1.17 2.77 -0.62
C MET A 42 -0.08 3.45 -0.05
N GLU A 43 -0.56 4.52 -0.69
CA GLU A 43 -1.78 5.22 -0.28
C GLU A 43 -3.03 4.36 -0.45
N GLU A 44 -3.13 3.62 -1.56
CA GLU A 44 -4.21 2.65 -1.78
C GLU A 44 -4.22 1.57 -0.68
N ALA A 45 -3.06 0.97 -0.40
CA ALA A 45 -2.92 -0.02 0.67
C ALA A 45 -3.22 0.58 2.06
N ARG A 46 -2.85 1.83 2.31
CA ARG A 46 -3.15 2.53 3.57
C ARG A 46 -4.66 2.75 3.74
N VAL A 47 -5.37 3.15 2.68
CA VAL A 47 -6.83 3.32 2.72
C VAL A 47 -7.52 1.99 3.01
N GLU A 48 -7.07 0.90 2.38
CA GLU A 48 -7.64 -0.44 2.62
C GLU A 48 -7.26 -0.99 4.01
N TYR A 49 -6.06 -0.71 4.51
CA TYR A 49 -5.67 -1.03 5.88
C TYR A 49 -6.57 -0.31 6.90
N LEU A 50 -6.83 0.97 6.67
CA LEU A 50 -7.76 1.76 7.49
C LEU A 50 -9.17 1.16 7.51
N ARG A 51 -9.68 0.68 6.37
CA ARG A 51 -10.95 -0.08 6.33
C ARG A 51 -10.86 -1.38 7.13
N HIS A 52 -9.77 -2.13 6.98
CA HIS A 52 -9.56 -3.40 7.67
C HIS A 52 -9.59 -3.25 9.20
N ILE A 53 -9.01 -2.18 9.75
CA ILE A 53 -9.03 -1.91 11.20
C ILE A 53 -10.29 -1.17 11.68
N GLY A 54 -11.32 -1.03 10.84
CA GLY A 54 -12.60 -0.43 11.22
C GLY A 54 -12.62 1.11 11.23
N HIS A 55 -11.66 1.76 10.57
CA HIS A 55 -11.55 3.23 10.48
C HIS A 55 -11.50 3.68 9.01
N PRO A 56 -12.54 3.47 8.21
CA PRO A 56 -12.49 3.76 6.78
C PRO A 56 -12.21 5.24 6.52
N TYR A 57 -11.31 5.53 5.57
CA TYR A 57 -10.74 6.87 5.39
C TYR A 57 -11.76 8.02 5.27
N HIS A 58 -12.90 7.79 4.64
CA HIS A 58 -13.95 8.82 4.53
C HIS A 58 -14.50 9.28 5.89
N GLU A 59 -14.65 8.38 6.87
CA GLU A 59 -15.12 8.73 8.21
C GLU A 59 -14.07 9.55 8.97
N ILE A 60 -12.79 9.21 8.82
CA ILE A 60 -11.67 9.97 9.39
C ILE A 60 -11.68 11.40 8.85
N ARG A 61 -11.80 11.54 7.53
CA ARG A 61 -11.86 12.84 6.86
C ARG A 61 -13.08 13.65 7.31
N ASP A 62 -14.24 13.01 7.41
CA ASP A 62 -15.49 13.67 7.82
C ASP A 62 -15.44 14.09 9.31
N ALA A 63 -14.61 13.43 10.13
CA ALA A 63 -14.28 13.84 11.50
C ALA A 63 -13.28 15.01 11.58
N GLY A 64 -12.79 15.52 10.44
CA GLY A 64 -11.89 16.68 10.37
C GLY A 64 -10.41 16.37 10.59
N VAL A 65 -10.00 15.11 10.44
CA VAL A 65 -8.61 14.65 10.50
C VAL A 65 -8.03 14.47 9.10
#